data_AF-A0A6N7HMU3-F1
#
_entry.id   AF-A0A6N7HMU3-F1
#
_cell.length_a   1.000
_cell.length_b   1.000
_cell.length_c   1.000
_cell.angle_alpha   90.00
_cell.angle_beta   90.00
_cell.angle_gamma   90.00
#
_symmetry.space_group_name_H-M   'P 1'
#
loop_
_entity.id
_entity.type
_entity.pdbx_description
1 polymer ?
#
loop_
_entity_poly.entity_id
_entity_poly.type
_entity_poly.pdbx_seq_one_letter_code
_entity_poly.pdbx_strand_id
1 'polypeptide(L)'
;MPVTPSSDDLAARIRHLEARLNELSRGTLTNAVISQGGITIRDLGGIELSDQDGETVFYVGGAGGSWSRPDGTPQPITSISDDRGRWRIAVFDPAPAEHGYRQFVAIWDYNGNIILGDDANSGEGLARPYIPHTVSRGRSQDWPASTATDWEPLDIIRLHRQHPQLYIEYRHTSDEPNTRGDVRLRDTQAGVLATKPVGYVTVWEKTQMPMPGVFGDMREIWLEARRTTGPGNIRTTVVHASGVQS
;
A
#
# COMPACT_ATOMS: atom_id res chain seq x y z
N MET A 1 58.34 -2.86 -46.07
CA MET A 1 59.30 -3.08 -44.96
C MET A 1 58.63 -2.62 -43.67
N PRO A 2 58.66 -3.41 -42.57
CA PRO A 2 58.12 -2.97 -41.29
C PRO A 2 59.00 -1.83 -40.79
N VAL A 3 58.41 -0.67 -40.55
CA VAL A 3 59.11 0.46 -39.92
C VAL A 3 59.25 0.10 -38.45
N THR A 4 60.47 -0.17 -38.01
CA THR A 4 60.77 -0.39 -36.59
C THR A 4 60.45 0.91 -35.86
N PRO A 5 59.54 0.91 -34.87
CA PRO A 5 59.18 2.13 -34.16
C PRO A 5 60.43 2.74 -33.52
N SER A 6 60.61 4.04 -33.75
CA SER A 6 61.73 4.78 -33.18
C SER A 6 61.51 4.95 -31.67
N SER A 7 62.60 5.25 -30.94
CA SER A 7 62.52 5.61 -29.52
C SER A 7 61.55 6.78 -29.27
N ASP A 8 61.45 7.69 -30.23
CA ASP A 8 60.55 8.85 -30.17
C ASP A 8 59.08 8.45 -30.33
N ASP A 9 58.78 7.44 -31.15
CA ASP A 9 57.43 6.89 -31.31
C ASP A 9 56.95 6.19 -30.02
N LEU A 10 57.85 5.48 -29.34
CA LEU A 10 57.57 4.86 -28.05
C LEU A 10 57.35 5.92 -26.96
N ALA A 11 58.19 6.95 -26.90
CA ALA A 11 58.04 8.04 -25.93
C ALA A 11 56.78 8.89 -26.18
N ALA A 12 56.39 9.09 -27.44
CA ALA A 12 55.13 9.74 -27.79
C ALA A 12 53.92 8.90 -27.37
N ARG A 13 53.98 7.59 -27.58
CA ARG A 13 52.91 6.65 -27.20
C ARG A 13 52.75 6.54 -25.68
N ILE A 14 53.85 6.52 -24.92
CA ILE A 14 53.80 6.52 -23.45
C ILE A 14 53.16 7.80 -22.93
N ARG A 15 53.58 8.98 -23.42
CA ARG A 15 52.97 10.27 -23.04
C ARG A 15 51.48 10.34 -23.36
N HIS A 16 51.06 9.76 -24.50
CA HIS A 16 49.65 9.71 -24.86
C HIS A 16 48.83 8.78 -23.93
N LEU A 17 49.40 7.63 -23.55
CA LEU A 17 48.77 6.72 -22.60
C LEU A 17 48.70 7.33 -21.19
N GLU A 18 49.74 8.02 -20.73
CA GLU A 18 49.74 8.75 -19.46
C GLU A 18 48.71 9.88 -19.46
N ALA A 19 48.58 10.63 -20.57
CA ALA A 19 47.55 11.65 -20.69
C ALA A 19 46.13 11.06 -20.60
N ARG A 20 45.87 9.94 -21.27
CA ARG A 20 44.58 9.21 -21.19
C ARG A 20 44.33 8.64 -19.80
N LEU A 21 45.35 8.10 -19.13
CA LEU A 21 45.25 7.60 -17.75
C LEU A 21 44.94 8.74 -16.77
N ASN A 22 45.59 9.89 -16.95
CA ASN A 22 45.34 11.10 -16.16
C ASN A 22 43.95 11.72 -16.43
N GLU A 23 43.37 11.47 -17.60
CA GLU A 23 42.01 11.89 -17.95
C GLU A 23 40.97 10.92 -17.36
N LEU A 24 41.20 9.60 -17.46
CA LEU A 24 40.38 8.56 -16.84
C LEU A 24 40.35 8.64 -15.31
N SER A 25 41.51 8.83 -14.69
CA SER A 25 41.63 9.01 -13.23
C SER A 25 40.94 10.27 -12.73
N ARG A 26 40.81 11.32 -13.57
CA ARG A 26 40.00 12.51 -13.28
C ARG A 26 38.50 12.29 -13.50
N GLY A 27 38.12 11.27 -14.27
CA GLY A 27 36.72 10.88 -14.49
C GLY A 27 36.08 10.17 -13.30
N THR A 28 36.87 9.72 -12.32
CA THR A 28 36.35 9.15 -11.08
C THR A 28 36.00 10.27 -10.10
N LEU A 29 34.72 10.62 -10.02
CA LEU A 29 34.21 11.54 -9.02
C LEU A 29 34.18 10.84 -7.66
N THR A 30 35.12 11.18 -6.77
CA THR A 30 35.17 10.62 -5.41
C THR A 30 34.18 11.29 -4.46
N ASN A 31 33.88 12.56 -4.68
CA ASN A 31 32.84 13.31 -3.99
C ASN A 31 32.32 14.42 -4.92
N ALA A 32 31.02 14.44 -5.17
CA ALA A 32 30.36 15.47 -5.96
C ALA A 32 29.07 15.89 -5.27
N VAL A 33 28.90 17.19 -5.08
CA VAL A 33 27.66 17.79 -4.58
C VAL A 33 27.05 18.60 -5.70
N ILE A 34 25.81 18.29 -6.07
CA ILE A 34 25.05 19.04 -7.08
C ILE A 34 24.20 20.04 -6.32
N SER A 35 24.64 21.30 -6.28
CA SER A 35 23.99 22.37 -5.53
C SER A 35 22.83 23.02 -6.29
N GLN A 36 22.96 23.16 -7.62
CA GLN A 36 21.92 23.62 -8.55
C GLN A 36 22.07 22.89 -9.90
N GLY A 37 20.96 22.56 -10.56
CA GLY A 37 20.94 21.66 -11.74
C GLY A 37 20.57 20.22 -11.36
N GLY A 38 20.68 19.28 -12.31
CA GLY A 38 20.35 17.87 -12.10
C GLY A 38 21.18 16.93 -12.97
N ILE A 39 21.21 15.65 -12.62
CA ILE A 39 21.80 14.59 -13.45
C ILE A 39 20.70 14.05 -14.37
N THR A 40 20.96 14.00 -15.68
CA THR A 40 20.11 13.28 -16.62
C THR A 40 20.88 12.08 -17.15
N ILE A 41 20.35 10.89 -16.89
CA ILE A 41 20.86 9.64 -17.42
C ILE A 41 20.00 9.26 -18.61
N ARG A 42 20.65 8.95 -19.73
CA ARG A 42 19.99 8.67 -21.02
C ARG A 42 20.12 7.19 -21.36
N ASP A 43 19.28 6.74 -22.28
CA ASP A 43 19.38 5.41 -22.91
C ASP A 43 19.41 4.25 -21.91
N LEU A 44 18.64 4.37 -20.81
CA LEU A 44 18.58 3.40 -19.72
C LEU A 44 19.92 3.15 -19.01
N GLY A 45 20.84 4.12 -19.04
CA GLY A 45 22.00 4.14 -18.14
C GLY A 45 21.55 4.01 -16.67
N GLY A 46 22.46 3.51 -15.84
CA GLY A 46 22.14 3.12 -14.46
C GLY A 46 22.69 4.05 -13.39
N ILE A 47 22.00 4.12 -12.25
CA ILE A 47 22.57 4.46 -10.95
C ILE A 47 22.60 3.18 -10.14
N GLU A 48 23.79 2.80 -9.68
CA GLU A 48 24.00 1.67 -8.80
C GLU A 48 24.67 2.13 -7.51
N LEU A 49 24.11 1.72 -6.39
CA LEU A 49 24.74 1.82 -5.08
C LEU A 49 25.05 0.41 -4.60
N SER A 50 26.33 0.14 -4.37
CA SER A 50 26.81 -1.11 -3.79
C SER A 50 27.31 -0.87 -2.37
N ASP A 51 27.13 -1.85 -1.49
CA ASP A 51 27.67 -1.80 -0.13
C ASP A 51 29.17 -2.18 -0.07
N GLN A 52 29.70 -2.31 1.15
CA GLN A 52 31.12 -2.65 1.37
C GLN A 52 31.47 -4.08 0.94
N ASP A 53 30.47 -4.95 0.87
CA ASP A 53 30.60 -6.35 0.47
C ASP A 53 30.41 -6.53 -1.05
N GLY A 54 30.05 -5.45 -1.76
CA GLY A 54 29.84 -5.41 -3.20
C GLY A 54 28.41 -5.74 -3.63
N GLU A 55 27.47 -5.85 -2.69
CA GLU A 55 26.07 -6.13 -2.99
C GLU A 55 25.34 -4.87 -3.42
N THR A 56 24.53 -4.96 -4.47
CA THR A 56 23.72 -3.83 -4.96
C THR A 56 22.52 -3.58 -4.05
N VAL A 57 22.56 -2.46 -3.29
CA VAL A 57 21.49 -2.05 -2.37
C VAL A 57 20.45 -1.12 -3.01
N PHE A 58 20.83 -0.39 -4.05
CA PHE A 58 19.91 0.44 -4.83
C PHE A 58 20.32 0.43 -6.30
N TYR A 59 19.34 0.21 -7.19
CA TYR A 59 19.55 0.23 -8.62
C TYR A 59 18.40 0.92 -9.33
N VAL A 60 18.73 1.80 -10.28
CA VAL A 60 17.80 2.35 -11.27
C VAL A 60 18.49 2.29 -12.62
N GLY A 61 17.90 1.65 -13.63
CA GLY A 61 18.55 1.52 -14.94
C GLY A 61 17.87 0.49 -15.85
N GLY A 62 18.50 0.16 -16.98
CA GLY A 62 18.04 -0.87 -17.90
C GLY A 62 18.51 -2.28 -17.52
N ALA A 63 17.57 -3.19 -17.29
CA ALA A 63 17.84 -4.62 -17.14
C ALA A 63 17.58 -5.36 -18.46
N GLY A 64 18.59 -6.09 -18.95
CA GLY A 64 18.50 -6.91 -20.16
C GLY A 64 18.38 -8.41 -19.87
N GLY A 65 18.64 -9.23 -20.89
CA GLY A 65 18.68 -10.69 -20.77
C GLY A 65 17.28 -11.30 -20.67
N SER A 66 17.06 -12.17 -19.69
CA SER A 66 15.72 -12.75 -19.43
C SER A 66 14.69 -11.69 -19.03
N TRP A 67 15.14 -10.49 -18.68
CA TRP A 67 14.31 -9.36 -18.29
C TRP A 67 14.18 -8.31 -19.39
N SER A 68 14.72 -8.58 -20.58
CA SER A 68 14.47 -7.72 -21.73
C SER A 68 12.98 -7.64 -22.04
N ARG A 69 12.55 -6.48 -22.54
CA ARG A 69 11.24 -6.27 -23.13
C ARG A 69 11.01 -7.23 -24.31
N PRO A 70 9.75 -7.44 -24.75
CA PRO A 70 9.43 -8.28 -25.91
C PRO A 70 10.14 -7.90 -27.21
N ASP A 71 10.54 -6.63 -27.36
CA ASP A 71 11.30 -6.14 -28.51
C ASP A 71 12.83 -6.38 -28.38
N GLY A 72 13.27 -7.04 -27.31
CA GLY A 72 14.67 -7.33 -27.00
C GLY A 72 15.41 -6.20 -26.29
N THR A 73 14.82 -5.00 -26.17
CA THR A 73 15.45 -3.88 -25.48
C THR A 73 15.42 -4.07 -23.95
N PRO A 74 16.36 -3.46 -23.20
CA PRO A 74 16.33 -3.54 -21.74
C PRO A 74 15.03 -2.94 -21.16
N GLN A 75 14.49 -3.56 -20.11
CA GLN A 75 13.40 -2.95 -19.35
C GLN A 75 13.95 -1.97 -18.30
N PRO A 76 13.35 -0.80 -18.08
CA PRO A 76 13.70 0.08 -16.98
C PRO A 76 13.32 -0.61 -15.66
N ILE A 77 14.23 -0.74 -14.72
CA ILE A 77 13.93 -1.25 -13.39
C ILE A 77 14.31 -0.21 -12.34
N THR A 78 13.65 -0.32 -11.19
CA THR A 78 14.09 0.31 -9.95
C THR A 78 14.04 -0.76 -8.88
N SER A 79 15.10 -0.92 -8.09
CA SER A 79 15.12 -1.84 -6.97
C SER A 79 15.85 -1.27 -5.76
N ILE A 80 15.38 -1.69 -4.59
CA ILE A 80 16.00 -1.46 -3.29
C ILE A 80 16.18 -2.84 -2.67
N SER A 81 17.41 -3.17 -2.29
CA SER A 81 17.77 -4.46 -1.69
C SER A 81 18.09 -4.31 -0.19
N ASP A 82 18.05 -5.43 0.54
CA ASP A 82 18.63 -5.52 1.87
C ASP A 82 20.17 -5.69 1.83
N ASP A 83 20.79 -5.79 3.00
CA ASP A 83 22.21 -6.08 3.23
C ASP A 83 22.66 -7.48 2.75
N ARG A 84 21.77 -8.24 2.10
CA ARG A 84 22.04 -9.54 1.49
C ARG A 84 21.75 -9.54 -0.01
N GLY A 85 21.64 -8.36 -0.62
CA GLY A 85 21.34 -8.20 -2.04
C GLY A 85 19.92 -8.64 -2.45
N ARG A 86 19.01 -8.92 -1.49
CA ARG A 86 17.65 -9.35 -1.81
C ARG A 86 16.72 -8.16 -1.96
N TRP A 87 16.00 -8.12 -3.07
CA TRP A 87 15.03 -7.07 -3.34
C TRP A 87 13.94 -7.00 -2.27
N ARG A 88 13.71 -5.78 -1.78
CA ARG A 88 12.69 -5.41 -0.81
C ARG A 88 11.61 -4.54 -1.41
N ILE A 89 11.98 -3.70 -2.36
CA ILE A 89 11.05 -2.87 -3.14
C ILE A 89 11.57 -2.86 -4.58
N ALA A 90 10.71 -3.10 -5.56
CA ALA A 90 11.12 -2.99 -6.96
C ALA A 90 9.95 -2.68 -7.89
N VAL A 91 10.29 -2.13 -9.05
CA VAL A 91 9.42 -1.96 -10.21
C VAL A 91 10.04 -2.71 -11.37
N PHE A 92 9.38 -3.77 -11.82
CA PHE A 92 9.87 -4.65 -12.90
C PHE A 92 8.76 -5.56 -13.44
N ASP A 93 9.04 -6.23 -14.55
CA ASP A 93 8.28 -7.34 -15.08
C ASP A 93 9.18 -8.61 -15.05
N PRO A 94 8.83 -9.65 -14.27
CA PRO A 94 9.63 -10.86 -14.11
C PRO A 94 9.58 -11.78 -15.33
N ALA A 95 8.56 -11.64 -16.18
CA ALA A 95 8.38 -12.48 -17.37
C ALA A 95 7.82 -11.68 -18.57
N PRO A 96 8.58 -10.68 -19.08
CA PRO A 96 8.11 -9.77 -20.13
C PRO A 96 7.59 -10.46 -21.40
N ALA A 97 8.15 -11.63 -21.71
CA ALA A 97 7.85 -12.38 -22.92
C ALA A 97 6.60 -13.28 -22.80
N GLU A 98 6.12 -13.56 -21.59
CA GLU A 98 5.09 -14.60 -21.38
C GLU A 98 3.66 -14.03 -21.30
N HIS A 99 3.48 -12.84 -20.73
CA HIS A 99 2.16 -12.31 -20.37
C HIS A 99 1.85 -10.94 -20.99
N GLY A 100 2.68 -10.52 -21.93
CA GLY A 100 2.71 -9.15 -22.41
C GLY A 100 3.42 -8.25 -21.40
N TYR A 101 4.25 -7.35 -21.91
CA TYR A 101 5.10 -6.51 -21.06
C TYR A 101 4.28 -5.59 -20.15
N ARG A 102 4.36 -5.83 -18.85
CA ARG A 102 3.67 -5.06 -17.81
C ARG A 102 4.47 -5.09 -16.52
N GLN A 103 4.94 -3.92 -16.13
CA GLN A 103 5.68 -3.78 -14.88
C GLN A 103 4.71 -3.65 -13.73
N PHE A 104 5.10 -4.20 -12.59
CA PHE A 104 4.40 -4.02 -11.34
C PHE A 104 5.38 -3.57 -10.26
N VAL A 105 4.85 -2.89 -9.25
CA VAL A 105 5.52 -2.55 -8.01
C VAL A 105 5.35 -3.73 -7.06
N ALA A 106 6.44 -4.22 -6.48
CA ALA A 106 6.37 -5.16 -5.38
C ALA A 106 7.18 -4.73 -4.17
N ILE A 107 6.67 -5.12 -2.99
CA ILE A 107 7.36 -5.06 -1.72
C ILE A 107 7.42 -6.48 -1.15
N TRP A 108 8.60 -6.93 -0.73
CA TRP A 108 8.83 -8.27 -0.21
C TRP A 108 9.13 -8.30 1.29
N ASP A 109 8.61 -9.31 1.99
CA ASP A 109 9.04 -9.66 3.35
C ASP A 109 10.41 -10.36 3.37
N TYR A 110 10.96 -10.60 4.56
CA TYR A 110 12.29 -11.19 4.71
C TYR A 110 12.47 -12.59 4.09
N ASN A 111 11.38 -13.31 3.88
CA ASN A 111 11.35 -14.66 3.32
C ASN A 111 11.12 -14.65 1.79
N GLY A 112 10.96 -13.48 1.18
CA GLY A 112 10.75 -13.34 -0.26
C GLY A 112 9.28 -13.43 -0.69
N ASN A 113 8.33 -13.27 0.24
CA ASN A 113 6.91 -13.18 -0.12
C ASN A 113 6.55 -11.74 -0.49
N ILE A 114 5.80 -11.54 -1.58
CA ILE A 114 5.23 -10.23 -1.92
C ILE A 114 4.13 -9.90 -0.91
N ILE A 115 4.32 -8.84 -0.13
CA ILE A 115 3.37 -8.36 0.88
C ILE A 115 2.53 -7.17 0.38
N LEU A 116 3.03 -6.43 -0.60
CA LEU A 116 2.30 -5.38 -1.29
C LEU A 116 2.68 -5.40 -2.78
N GLY A 117 1.68 -5.26 -3.64
CA GLY A 117 1.90 -5.04 -5.06
C GLY A 117 0.63 -4.65 -5.78
N ASP A 118 0.76 -3.96 -6.91
CA ASP A 118 -0.33 -3.59 -7.79
C ASP A 118 -0.75 -4.74 -8.72
N ASP A 119 -1.99 -4.68 -9.22
CA ASP A 119 -2.50 -5.67 -10.16
C ASP A 119 -2.19 -5.27 -11.60
N ALA A 120 -0.99 -5.64 -12.08
CA ALA A 120 -0.58 -5.40 -13.46
C ALA A 120 -1.43 -6.18 -14.51
N ASN A 121 -2.13 -7.24 -14.11
CA ASN A 121 -2.94 -8.02 -15.05
C ASN A 121 -4.24 -7.30 -15.42
N SER A 122 -4.93 -6.71 -14.43
CA SER A 122 -6.10 -5.86 -14.69
C SER A 122 -5.69 -4.41 -15.04
N GLY A 123 -4.54 -3.96 -14.54
CA GLY A 123 -4.12 -2.55 -14.58
C GLY A 123 -4.79 -1.70 -13.51
N GLU A 124 -5.48 -2.30 -12.54
CA GLU A 124 -6.31 -1.60 -11.56
C GLU A 124 -6.06 -2.11 -10.13
N GLY A 125 -5.67 -1.21 -9.23
CA GLY A 125 -5.66 -1.47 -7.79
C GLY A 125 -4.52 -2.36 -7.29
N LEU A 126 -4.76 -3.04 -6.18
CA LEU A 126 -3.78 -3.84 -5.44
C LEU A 126 -3.96 -5.34 -5.72
N ALA A 127 -2.88 -6.01 -6.11
CA ALA A 127 -2.80 -7.49 -6.10
C ALA A 127 -2.56 -8.03 -4.69
N ARG A 128 -1.81 -7.30 -3.86
CA ARG A 128 -1.52 -7.64 -2.46
C ARG A 128 -1.48 -6.37 -1.58
N PRO A 129 -1.89 -6.46 -0.30
CA PRO A 129 -2.53 -7.62 0.33
C PRO A 129 -3.95 -7.85 -0.19
N TYR A 130 -4.48 -9.06 -0.01
CA TYR A 130 -5.90 -9.29 -0.24
C TYR A 130 -6.70 -8.49 0.78
N ILE A 131 -7.51 -7.55 0.31
CA ILE A 131 -8.40 -6.77 1.17
C ILE A 131 -9.69 -7.57 1.34
N PRO A 132 -9.99 -8.10 2.53
CA PRO A 132 -11.23 -8.84 2.74
C PRO A 132 -12.42 -7.92 2.47
N HIS A 133 -13.39 -8.40 1.69
CA HIS A 133 -14.67 -7.73 1.57
C HIS A 133 -15.53 -8.00 2.79
N THR A 134 -16.23 -6.98 3.24
CA THR A 134 -17.21 -7.13 4.31
C THR A 134 -18.47 -7.79 3.79
N VAL A 135 -18.89 -8.86 4.44
CA VAL A 135 -20.17 -9.53 4.20
C VAL A 135 -21.18 -9.05 5.23
N SER A 136 -22.41 -8.76 4.80
CA SER A 136 -23.50 -8.32 5.68
C SER A 136 -24.71 -9.23 5.53
N ARG A 137 -25.49 -9.37 6.61
CA ARG A 137 -26.73 -10.15 6.58
C ARG A 137 -27.80 -9.43 5.76
N GLY A 138 -28.34 -10.11 4.74
CA GLY A 138 -29.33 -9.53 3.83
C GLY A 138 -30.74 -9.43 4.41
N ARG A 139 -31.18 -10.43 5.20
CA ARG A 139 -32.52 -10.47 5.80
C ARG A 139 -32.51 -9.82 7.17
N SER A 140 -33.45 -8.92 7.41
CA SER A 140 -33.54 -8.20 8.69
C SER A 140 -33.89 -9.12 9.86
N GLN A 141 -34.57 -10.23 9.62
CA GLN A 141 -34.92 -11.22 10.63
C GLN A 141 -33.69 -11.95 11.20
N ASP A 142 -32.57 -11.97 10.46
CA ASP A 142 -31.31 -12.59 10.90
C ASP A 142 -30.43 -11.59 11.68
N TRP A 143 -30.84 -10.33 11.78
CA TRP A 143 -30.12 -9.32 12.56
C TRP A 143 -30.42 -9.50 14.05
N PRO A 144 -29.43 -9.25 14.94
CA PRO A 144 -29.68 -9.19 16.37
C PRO A 144 -30.81 -8.21 16.70
N ALA A 145 -31.54 -8.52 17.77
CA ALA A 145 -32.79 -7.87 18.11
C ALA A 145 -32.80 -7.53 19.61
N SER A 146 -33.32 -6.36 19.96
CA SER A 146 -33.55 -5.97 21.35
C SER A 146 -35.01 -5.57 21.57
N THR A 147 -35.55 -5.99 22.72
CA THR A 147 -36.80 -5.48 23.29
C THR A 147 -36.57 -4.58 24.50
N ALA A 148 -35.30 -4.39 24.89
CA ALA A 148 -34.93 -3.64 26.08
C ALA A 148 -35.34 -2.17 25.94
N THR A 149 -35.81 -1.58 27.03
CA THR A 149 -36.09 -0.13 27.09
C THR A 149 -34.85 0.70 27.38
N ASP A 150 -33.79 0.04 27.85
CA ASP A 150 -32.45 0.62 28.01
C ASP A 150 -31.53 0.17 26.88
N TRP A 151 -30.36 0.80 26.76
CA TRP A 151 -29.38 0.54 25.73
C TRP A 151 -28.71 -0.83 25.89
N GLU A 152 -28.82 -1.64 24.85
CA GLU A 152 -28.19 -2.96 24.79
C GLU A 152 -27.25 -3.04 23.57
N PRO A 153 -25.99 -3.47 23.73
CA PRO A 153 -25.10 -3.70 22.61
C PRO A 153 -25.55 -4.93 21.81
N LEU A 154 -25.85 -4.71 20.53
CA LEU A 154 -26.29 -5.76 19.62
C LEU A 154 -25.17 -6.25 18.68
N ASP A 155 -24.27 -5.35 18.29
CA ASP A 155 -23.04 -5.69 17.57
C ASP A 155 -21.85 -4.94 18.21
N ILE A 156 -20.69 -5.59 18.28
CA ILE A 156 -19.45 -5.04 18.86
C ILE A 156 -18.37 -5.03 17.78
N ILE A 157 -17.81 -3.86 17.52
CA ILE A 157 -16.71 -3.66 16.58
C ILE A 157 -15.44 -3.47 17.40
N ARG A 158 -14.44 -4.34 17.19
CA ARG A 158 -13.10 -4.22 17.77
C ARG A 158 -12.11 -3.94 16.66
N LEU A 159 -11.40 -2.82 16.75
CA LEU A 159 -10.38 -2.47 15.76
C LEU A 159 -9.22 -1.70 16.37
N HIS A 160 -8.03 -1.85 15.79
CA HIS A 160 -6.88 -1.01 16.13
C HIS A 160 -6.97 0.33 15.38
N ARG A 161 -6.68 1.43 16.05
CA ARG A 161 -6.64 2.76 15.43
C ARG A 161 -5.48 2.85 14.44
N GLN A 162 -5.81 2.79 13.15
CA GLN A 162 -4.83 2.99 12.07
C GLN A 162 -5.01 4.33 11.37
N HIS A 163 -6.23 4.88 11.36
CA HIS A 163 -6.60 6.07 10.61
C HIS A 163 -7.19 7.14 11.52
N PRO A 164 -7.14 8.44 11.14
CA PRO A 164 -7.65 9.53 11.96
C PRO A 164 -9.19 9.58 12.02
N GLN A 165 -9.88 8.98 11.06
CA GLN A 165 -11.34 8.92 11.01
C GLN A 165 -11.84 7.47 10.89
N LEU A 166 -13.04 7.25 11.39
CA LEU A 166 -13.77 5.98 11.35
C LEU A 166 -15.02 6.16 10.51
N TYR A 167 -15.17 5.32 9.49
CA TYR A 167 -16.37 5.19 8.67
C TYR A 167 -17.10 3.91 9.08
N ILE A 168 -18.37 4.03 9.46
CA ILE A 168 -19.24 2.90 9.80
C ILE A 168 -20.51 2.97 8.97
N GLU A 169 -20.87 1.85 8.37
CA GLU A 169 -22.19 1.62 7.80
C GLU A 169 -22.93 0.58 8.63
N TYR A 170 -24.16 0.88 9.01
CA TYR A 170 -25.04 -0.01 9.76
C TYR A 170 -26.47 0.08 9.24
N ARG A 171 -27.26 -0.95 9.54
CA ARG A 171 -28.68 -0.99 9.20
C ARG A 171 -29.52 -1.14 10.44
N HIS A 172 -30.74 -0.63 10.40
CA HIS A 172 -31.70 -0.84 11.47
C HIS A 172 -33.14 -0.85 10.95
N THR A 173 -34.02 -1.51 11.70
CA THR A 173 -35.47 -1.56 11.47
C THR A 173 -36.18 -1.98 12.75
N SER A 174 -37.48 -1.69 12.86
CA SER A 174 -38.38 -2.47 13.71
C SER A 174 -38.97 -3.64 12.94
N ASP A 175 -39.44 -4.67 13.63
CA ASP A 175 -40.19 -5.79 13.05
C ASP A 175 -41.71 -5.57 13.01
N GLU A 176 -42.21 -4.54 13.70
CA GLU A 176 -43.63 -4.23 13.81
C GLU A 176 -43.92 -2.75 13.48
N PRO A 177 -45.03 -2.42 12.79
CA PRO A 177 -45.41 -1.06 12.37
C PRO A 177 -45.51 -0.04 13.51
N ASN A 178 -45.91 -0.49 14.70
CA ASN A 178 -46.15 0.36 15.87
C ASN A 178 -44.99 0.37 16.87
N THR A 179 -43.86 -0.26 16.52
CA THR A 179 -42.66 -0.27 17.36
C THR A 179 -41.73 0.87 16.96
N ARG A 180 -41.21 1.59 17.95
CA ARG A 180 -40.19 2.63 17.77
C ARG A 180 -39.04 2.38 18.72
N GLY A 181 -37.88 2.89 18.35
CA GLY A 181 -36.67 2.78 19.15
C GLY A 181 -35.61 3.75 18.69
N ASP A 182 -34.43 3.60 19.26
CA ASP A 182 -33.24 4.32 18.83
C ASP A 182 -32.10 3.31 18.67
N VAL A 183 -31.19 3.61 17.74
CA VAL A 183 -29.87 2.97 17.66
C VAL A 183 -28.81 4.03 17.87
N ARG A 184 -27.68 3.63 18.46
CA ARG A 184 -26.54 4.53 18.62
C ARG A 184 -25.22 3.80 18.45
N LEU A 185 -24.24 4.55 17.98
CA LEU A 185 -22.84 4.16 18.01
C LEU A 185 -22.22 4.75 19.26
N ARG A 186 -21.59 3.92 20.08
CA ARG A 186 -20.91 4.33 21.30
C ARG A 186 -19.50 3.77 21.33
N ASP A 187 -18.52 4.64 21.48
CA ASP A 187 -17.19 4.24 21.86
C ASP A 187 -17.15 4.01 23.38
N THR A 188 -16.65 2.85 23.80
CA THR A 188 -16.53 2.50 25.22
C THR A 188 -15.69 3.48 26.04
N GLN A 189 -14.79 4.22 25.41
CA GLN A 189 -13.89 5.17 26.05
C GLN A 189 -14.18 6.63 25.68
N ALA A 190 -14.79 6.91 24.51
CA ALA A 190 -15.09 8.28 24.06
C ALA A 190 -16.57 8.68 24.16
N GLY A 191 -17.46 7.75 24.54
CA GLY A 191 -18.88 8.02 24.70
C GLY A 191 -19.68 7.89 23.40
N VAL A 192 -20.84 8.55 23.34
CA VAL A 192 -21.78 8.42 22.21
C VAL A 192 -21.25 9.18 21.00
N LEU A 193 -21.16 8.49 19.87
CA LEU A 193 -20.68 9.05 18.60
C LEU A 193 -21.82 9.52 17.70
N ALA A 194 -22.91 8.74 17.64
CA ALA A 194 -24.08 9.04 16.82
C ALA A 194 -25.32 8.35 17.39
N THR A 195 -26.51 8.92 17.18
CA THR A 195 -27.80 8.31 17.55
C THR A 195 -28.82 8.55 16.44
N LYS A 196 -29.64 7.55 16.13
CA LYS A 196 -30.64 7.57 15.07
C LYS A 196 -31.95 6.93 15.53
N PRO A 197 -33.11 7.51 15.17
CA PRO A 197 -34.40 6.91 15.48
C PRO A 197 -34.66 5.70 14.58
N VAL A 198 -35.39 4.71 15.10
CA VAL A 198 -35.80 3.50 14.38
C VAL A 198 -37.31 3.43 14.23
N GLY A 199 -37.75 3.06 13.02
CA GLY A 199 -39.15 2.73 12.71
C GLY A 199 -39.28 1.48 11.85
N TYR A 200 -40.49 1.23 11.35
CA TYR A 200 -40.83 0.04 10.54
C TYR A 200 -40.44 0.21 9.08
N VAL A 201 -39.15 0.40 8.85
CA VAL A 201 -38.51 0.42 7.55
C VAL A 201 -37.03 0.09 7.74
N THR A 202 -36.47 -0.68 6.82
CA THR A 202 -35.03 -0.90 6.79
C THR A 202 -34.32 0.34 6.32
N VAL A 203 -33.55 0.96 7.21
CA VAL A 203 -32.73 2.15 6.91
C VAL A 203 -31.26 1.75 6.88
N TRP A 204 -30.53 2.39 5.98
CA TRP A 204 -29.08 2.31 5.87
C TRP A 204 -28.48 3.62 6.36
N GLU A 205 -27.63 3.54 7.36
CA GLU A 205 -26.99 4.69 7.97
C GLU A 205 -25.49 4.63 7.73
N LYS A 206 -24.92 5.78 7.34
CA LYS A 206 -23.50 5.96 7.08
C LYS A 206 -23.02 7.07 8.01
N THR A 207 -22.04 6.77 8.84
CA THR A 207 -21.47 7.74 9.77
C THR A 207 -19.96 7.77 9.61
N GLN A 208 -19.42 8.96 9.38
CA GLN A 208 -18.00 9.24 9.40
C GLN A 208 -17.72 10.15 10.58
N MET A 209 -16.78 9.77 11.45
CA MET A 209 -16.47 10.52 12.65
C MET A 209 -14.97 10.46 12.96
N PRO A 210 -14.41 11.47 13.66
CA PRO A 210 -13.05 11.39 14.18
C PRO A 210 -12.87 10.13 15.01
N MET A 211 -11.78 9.39 14.79
CA MET A 211 -11.44 8.21 15.58
C MET A 211 -10.61 8.64 16.80
N PRO A 212 -11.20 8.62 18.01
CA PRO A 212 -10.50 9.02 19.23
C PRO A 212 -9.35 8.05 19.56
N GLY A 213 -8.34 8.54 20.29
CA GLY A 213 -7.18 7.76 20.72
C GLY A 213 -5.89 8.03 19.91
N VAL A 214 -4.86 7.22 20.14
CA VAL A 214 -3.57 7.27 19.43
C VAL A 214 -3.38 6.07 18.50
N PHE A 215 -2.43 6.15 17.58
CA PHE A 215 -2.19 5.08 16.61
C PHE A 215 -1.84 3.76 17.33
N GLY A 216 -2.47 2.66 16.90
CA GLY A 216 -2.30 1.33 17.48
C GLY A 216 -3.29 0.98 18.60
N ASP A 217 -3.96 1.96 19.21
CA ASP A 217 -4.91 1.72 20.30
C ASP A 217 -6.03 0.77 19.88
N MET A 218 -6.32 -0.24 20.70
CA MET A 218 -7.51 -1.06 20.52
C MET A 218 -8.76 -0.27 20.94
N ARG A 219 -9.69 -0.11 20.00
CA ARG A 219 -10.99 0.54 20.23
C ARG A 219 -12.10 -0.49 20.19
N GLU A 220 -13.08 -0.28 21.05
CA GLU A 220 -14.31 -1.07 21.07
C GLU A 220 -15.50 -0.13 20.89
N ILE A 221 -16.18 -0.28 19.75
CA ILE A 221 -17.36 0.49 19.38
C ILE A 221 -18.58 -0.42 19.45
N TRP A 222 -19.60 0.00 20.21
CA TRP A 222 -20.85 -0.72 20.37
C TRP A 222 -21.90 -0.09 19.46
N LEU A 223 -22.56 -0.93 18.66
CA LEU A 223 -23.82 -0.60 18.04
C LEU A 223 -24.93 -1.05 18.99
N GLU A 224 -25.49 -0.08 19.70
CA GLU A 224 -26.50 -0.30 20.72
C GLU A 224 -27.88 0.02 20.17
N ALA A 225 -28.89 -0.70 20.67
CA ALA A 225 -30.29 -0.42 20.39
C ALA A 225 -31.09 -0.34 21.68
N ARG A 226 -32.19 0.41 21.62
CA ARG A 226 -33.25 0.36 22.64
C ARG A 226 -34.61 0.57 22.00
N ARG A 227 -35.63 0.00 22.61
CA ARG A 227 -37.03 0.20 22.25
C ARG A 227 -37.63 1.33 23.08
N THR A 228 -38.26 2.30 22.42
CA THR A 228 -38.92 3.43 23.07
C THR A 228 -40.43 3.23 23.16
N THR A 229 -41.05 2.58 22.17
CA THR A 229 -42.49 2.24 22.18
C THR A 229 -42.80 0.96 21.40
N GLY A 230 -43.97 0.37 21.67
CA GLY A 230 -44.53 -0.78 20.93
C GLY A 230 -44.06 -2.15 21.42
N PRO A 231 -44.68 -3.25 20.92
CA PRO A 231 -44.43 -4.60 21.41
C PRO A 231 -43.30 -5.36 20.68
N GLY A 232 -42.89 -4.88 19.51
CA GLY A 232 -41.91 -5.56 18.64
C GLY A 232 -40.46 -5.38 19.10
N ASN A 233 -39.53 -5.83 18.25
CA ASN A 233 -38.08 -5.71 18.41
C ASN A 233 -37.51 -4.56 17.60
N ILE A 234 -36.43 -3.97 18.12
CA ILE A 234 -35.50 -3.15 17.37
C ILE A 234 -34.36 -4.02 16.90
N ARG A 235 -34.12 -4.04 15.59
CA ARG A 235 -33.09 -4.86 14.95
C ARG A 235 -32.05 -3.97 14.34
N THR A 236 -30.78 -4.33 14.50
CA THR A 236 -29.68 -3.57 13.90
C THR A 236 -28.49 -4.48 13.64
N THR A 237 -27.68 -4.13 12.65
CA THR A 237 -26.42 -4.82 12.41
C THR A 237 -25.40 -3.91 11.74
N VAL A 238 -24.13 -4.13 12.02
CA VAL A 238 -23.01 -3.49 11.32
C VAL A 238 -22.86 -4.14 9.94
N VAL A 239 -22.80 -3.33 8.90
CA VAL A 239 -22.51 -3.79 7.53
C VAL A 239 -21.01 -3.84 7.33
N HIS A 240 -20.33 -2.73 7.64
CA HIS A 240 -18.89 -2.63 7.60
C HIS A 240 -18.39 -1.46 8.44
N ALA A 241 -17.13 -1.55 8.87
CA ALA A 241 -16.42 -0.48 9.54
C ALA A 241 -14.98 -0.41 9.00
N SER A 242 -14.52 0.79 8.67
CA SER A 242 -13.18 1.02 8.12
C SER A 242 -12.57 2.31 8.65
N GLY A 243 -11.25 2.31 8.80
CA GLY A 243 -10.50 3.54 9.01
C GLY A 243 -10.35 4.30 7.69
N VAL A 244 -10.50 5.62 7.70
CA VAL A 244 -10.34 6.49 6.53
C VAL A 244 -9.45 7.69 6.84
N GLN A 245 -8.75 8.20 5.83
CA GLN A 245 -7.98 9.44 5.96
C GLN A 245 -8.90 10.64 6.22
N SER A 246 -8.31 11.71 6.79
CA SER A 246 -9.04 12.92 7.21
C SER A 246 -9.64 13.71 6.06
#